data_AF-A0A2H0L6Y7-F1
#
_entry.id   AF-A0A2H0L6Y7-F1
#
_cell.length_a   1.000
_cell.length_b   1.000
_cell.length_c   1.000
_cell.angle_alpha   90.00
_cell.angle_beta   90.00
_cell.angle_gamma   90.00
#
_symmetry.space_group_name_H-M   'P 1'
#
loop_
_entity.id
_entity.type
_entity.pdbx_description
1 polymer ?
#
loop_
_entity_poly.entity_id
_entity_poly.type
_entity_poly.pdbx_seq_one_letter_code
_entity_poly.pdbx_strand_id
1 'polypeptide(L)'
;MKFELEEYHRNTPSEDFLADIRSVANKLNKKSITIAEYEKHGKYHPTTITNRFGSWSKVMEAANLEIGRKVNIPEEELFKNIEDVWTKLGRQPRYAEMKRPLSQFSTGVYDKRFGSWRKALEKFISYINSDSTNGDEIANNSIEKNVITEDRDIIIKHKTKREISDRLRFRILMRDSFTCKKCGRSPIKEMGVELRVDHIRPWSKGGETIPENLETKCKKCNLGKGNAFNQ
;
A
#
# COMPACT_ATOMS: atom_id res chain seq x y z
N MET A 1 12.33 -61.64 -13.93
CA MET A 1 11.30 -60.61 -13.69
C MET A 1 10.89 -60.73 -12.23
N LYS A 2 11.25 -59.76 -11.37
CA LYS A 2 10.80 -59.76 -9.97
C LYS A 2 9.43 -59.09 -9.95
N PHE A 3 8.42 -59.81 -9.46
CA PHE A 3 7.10 -59.24 -9.21
C PHE A 3 7.08 -58.79 -7.75
N GLU A 4 7.06 -57.48 -7.55
CA GLU A 4 6.94 -56.87 -6.23
C GLU A 4 5.54 -56.26 -6.11
N LEU A 5 4.89 -56.49 -4.97
CA LEU A 5 3.58 -55.91 -4.69
C LEU A 5 3.78 -54.43 -4.35
N GLU A 6 3.09 -53.54 -5.06
CA GLU A 6 3.07 -52.12 -4.69
C GLU A 6 2.43 -51.95 -3.31
N GLU A 7 3.02 -51.08 -2.48
CA GLU A 7 2.50 -50.76 -1.15
C GLU A 7 1.09 -50.16 -1.25
N TYR A 8 0.13 -50.76 -0.53
CA TYR A 8 -1.26 -50.30 -0.55
C TYR A 8 -1.45 -49.08 0.38
N HIS A 9 -1.41 -47.88 -0.19
CA HIS A 9 -1.44 -46.59 0.55
C HIS A 9 -2.83 -46.13 1.05
N ARG A 10 -3.71 -47.06 1.42
CA ARG A 10 -5.06 -46.71 1.94
C ARG A 10 -4.98 -46.23 3.39
N ASN A 11 -5.73 -45.18 3.73
CA ASN A 11 -5.74 -44.54 5.06
C ASN A 11 -4.41 -43.91 5.51
N THR A 12 -3.49 -43.62 4.58
CA THR A 12 -2.24 -42.92 4.87
C THR A 12 -2.50 -41.64 5.71
N PRO A 13 -1.83 -41.44 6.86
CA PRO A 13 -1.91 -40.24 7.68
C PRO A 13 -1.62 -38.93 6.94
N SER A 14 -2.13 -37.81 7.45
CA SER A 14 -1.95 -36.51 6.77
C SER A 14 -0.49 -36.08 6.79
N GLU A 15 0.23 -36.38 7.88
CA GLU A 15 1.65 -36.05 8.04
C GLU A 15 2.53 -36.76 7.01
N ASP A 16 2.23 -38.02 6.66
CA ASP A 16 3.02 -38.78 5.69
C ASP A 16 2.98 -38.14 4.29
N PHE A 17 1.81 -37.61 3.88
CA PHE A 17 1.70 -36.84 2.64
C PHE A 17 2.54 -35.55 2.69
N LEU A 18 2.54 -34.84 3.82
CA LEU A 18 3.31 -33.60 3.99
C LEU A 18 4.82 -33.89 4.02
N ALA A 19 5.23 -34.99 4.66
CA ALA A 19 6.62 -35.44 4.72
C ALA A 19 7.16 -35.79 3.32
N ASP A 20 6.38 -36.50 2.50
CA ASP A 20 6.77 -36.82 1.12
C ASP A 20 6.92 -35.55 0.27
N ILE A 21 5.98 -34.61 0.40
CA ILE A 21 6.05 -33.32 -0.29
C ILE A 21 7.30 -32.51 0.10
N ARG A 22 7.63 -32.46 1.40
CA ARG A 22 8.87 -31.83 1.88
C ARG A 22 10.11 -32.54 1.33
N SER A 23 10.09 -33.87 1.27
CA SER A 23 11.17 -34.68 0.69
C SER A 23 11.39 -34.36 -0.79
N VAL A 24 10.32 -34.30 -1.58
CA VAL A 24 10.37 -33.93 -3.01
C VAL A 24 10.89 -32.50 -3.20
N ALA A 25 10.44 -31.55 -2.38
CA ALA A 25 10.91 -30.16 -2.42
C ALA A 25 12.41 -30.05 -2.14
N ASN A 26 12.89 -30.76 -1.11
CA ASN A 26 14.32 -30.85 -0.78
C ASN A 26 15.13 -31.51 -1.91
N LYS A 27 14.61 -32.58 -2.51
CA LYS A 27 15.25 -33.28 -3.63
C LYS A 27 15.40 -32.39 -4.86
N LEU A 28 14.43 -31.53 -5.14
CA LEU A 28 14.48 -30.56 -6.23
C LEU A 28 15.23 -29.28 -5.86
N ASN A 29 15.62 -29.11 -4.59
CA ASN A 29 16.20 -27.89 -4.02
C ASN A 29 15.35 -26.64 -4.33
N LYS A 30 14.02 -26.79 -4.25
CA LYS A 30 13.05 -25.71 -4.50
C LYS A 30 12.22 -25.45 -3.24
N LYS A 31 11.93 -24.17 -2.99
CA LYS A 31 11.02 -23.75 -1.92
C LYS A 31 9.54 -23.93 -2.27
N SER A 32 9.24 -24.13 -3.55
CA SER A 32 7.91 -24.25 -4.12
C SER A 32 7.93 -25.42 -5.12
N ILE A 33 6.96 -26.32 -5.05
CA ILE A 33 6.76 -27.38 -6.05
C ILE A 33 5.37 -27.30 -6.68
N THR A 34 5.30 -27.61 -7.97
CA THR A 34 4.05 -27.71 -8.73
C THR A 34 3.51 -29.13 -8.70
N ILE A 35 2.21 -29.31 -9.00
CA ILE A 35 1.57 -30.62 -9.13
C ILE A 35 2.34 -31.51 -10.13
N ALA A 36 2.73 -30.96 -11.28
CA ALA A 36 3.44 -31.70 -12.32
C ALA A 36 4.87 -32.11 -11.92
N GLU A 37 5.53 -31.36 -11.04
CA GLU A 37 6.83 -31.74 -10.48
C GLU A 37 6.65 -32.84 -9.43
N TYR A 38 5.63 -32.72 -8.58
CA TYR A 38 5.34 -33.74 -7.59
C TYR A 38 4.89 -35.06 -8.23
N GLU A 39 4.09 -35.03 -9.28
CA GLU A 39 3.65 -36.25 -10.01
C GLU A 39 4.83 -37.07 -10.57
N LYS A 40 5.97 -36.44 -10.85
CA LYS A 40 7.18 -37.11 -11.35
C LYS A 40 8.09 -37.67 -10.26
N HIS A 41 7.97 -37.18 -9.03
CA HIS A 41 8.98 -37.41 -7.98
C HIS A 41 8.39 -37.87 -6.64
N GLY A 42 7.09 -37.68 -6.44
CA GLY A 42 6.37 -38.02 -5.22
C GLY A 42 5.95 -39.48 -5.19
N LYS A 43 5.73 -39.97 -3.98
CA LYS A 43 5.29 -41.34 -3.70
C LYS A 43 3.79 -41.51 -3.90
N TYR A 44 3.02 -40.45 -3.75
CA TYR A 44 1.54 -40.49 -3.77
C TYR A 44 0.96 -39.76 -4.96
N HIS A 45 -0.24 -40.16 -5.39
CA HIS A 45 -0.94 -39.46 -6.46
C HIS A 45 -1.38 -38.05 -6.00
N PRO A 46 -1.11 -36.97 -6.76
CA PRO A 46 -1.45 -35.60 -6.36
C PRO A 46 -2.92 -35.41 -6.00
N THR A 47 -3.84 -36.03 -6.77
CA THR A 47 -5.29 -35.95 -6.54
C THR A 47 -5.70 -36.46 -5.17
N THR A 48 -5.07 -37.52 -4.66
CA THR A 48 -5.36 -38.07 -3.31
C THR A 48 -5.05 -37.03 -2.24
N ILE A 49 -3.94 -36.32 -2.40
CA ILE A 49 -3.52 -35.27 -1.47
C ILE A 49 -4.44 -34.06 -1.60
N THR A 50 -4.73 -33.59 -2.82
CA THR A 50 -5.61 -32.44 -3.01
C THR A 50 -7.03 -32.71 -2.52
N ASN A 51 -7.57 -33.92 -2.69
CA ASN A 51 -8.90 -34.27 -2.16
C ASN A 51 -8.93 -34.23 -0.64
N ARG A 52 -7.82 -34.60 0.02
CA ARG A 52 -7.74 -34.65 1.48
C ARG A 52 -7.55 -33.27 2.12
N PHE A 53 -6.74 -32.42 1.50
CA PHE A 53 -6.41 -31.09 2.03
C PHE A 53 -7.21 -29.95 1.35
N GLY A 54 -8.00 -30.27 0.33
CA GLY A 54 -8.88 -29.36 -0.42
C GLY A 54 -8.21 -28.70 -1.62
N SER A 55 -6.97 -28.21 -1.51
CA SER A 55 -6.26 -27.59 -2.64
C SER A 55 -4.74 -27.74 -2.54
N TRP A 56 -4.05 -27.71 -3.68
CA TRP A 56 -2.59 -27.79 -3.70
C TRP A 56 -1.93 -26.63 -2.94
N SER A 57 -2.53 -25.43 -2.97
CA SER A 57 -2.04 -24.29 -2.20
C SER A 57 -2.09 -24.55 -0.69
N LYS A 58 -3.18 -25.16 -0.19
CA LYS A 58 -3.32 -25.54 1.22
C LYS A 58 -2.34 -26.63 1.63
N VAL A 59 -2.06 -27.55 0.71
CA VAL A 59 -1.04 -28.60 0.91
C VAL A 59 0.34 -27.98 1.08
N MET A 60 0.71 -27.02 0.22
CA MET A 60 1.99 -26.31 0.31
C MET A 60 2.11 -25.51 1.61
N GLU A 61 1.03 -24.85 2.03
CA GLU A 61 0.95 -24.15 3.32
C GLU A 61 1.13 -25.10 4.51
N ALA A 62 0.41 -26.23 4.53
CA ALA A 62 0.54 -27.25 5.57
C ALA A 62 1.94 -27.92 5.58
N ALA A 63 2.58 -28.04 4.41
CA ALA A 63 3.95 -28.52 4.28
C ALA A 63 5.00 -27.47 4.68
N ASN A 64 4.59 -26.23 5.00
CA ASN A 64 5.45 -25.08 5.27
C ASN A 64 6.38 -24.75 4.09
N LEU A 65 5.86 -24.85 2.87
CA LEU A 65 6.53 -24.53 1.61
C LEU A 65 5.93 -23.27 0.95
N GLU A 66 6.72 -22.59 0.12
CA GLU A 66 6.26 -21.41 -0.61
C GLU A 66 5.23 -21.80 -1.70
N ILE A 67 4.15 -21.03 -1.81
CA ILE A 67 3.13 -21.24 -2.85
C ILE A 67 3.62 -20.58 -4.14
N GLY A 68 4.05 -21.38 -5.12
CA GLY A 68 4.67 -20.87 -6.36
C GLY A 68 3.78 -19.94 -7.19
N ARG A 69 2.48 -20.26 -7.31
CA ARG A 69 1.48 -19.34 -7.87
C ARG A 69 0.45 -19.03 -6.79
N LYS A 70 0.48 -17.80 -6.25
CA LYS A 70 -0.63 -17.28 -5.45
C LYS A 70 -1.89 -17.23 -6.32
N VAL A 71 -2.75 -18.23 -6.18
CA VAL A 71 -4.09 -18.24 -6.79
C VAL A 71 -5.03 -17.58 -5.80
N ASN A 72 -5.87 -16.65 -6.28
CA ASN A 72 -6.76 -15.82 -5.47
C ASN A 72 -6.02 -14.80 -4.58
N ILE A 73 -5.28 -13.89 -5.22
CA ILE A 73 -4.62 -12.76 -4.54
C ILE A 73 -5.71 -11.87 -3.91
N PRO A 74 -5.62 -11.56 -2.61
CA PRO A 74 -6.58 -10.70 -1.92
C PRO A 74 -6.56 -9.28 -2.52
N GLU A 75 -7.69 -8.58 -2.46
CA GLU A 75 -7.82 -7.25 -3.09
C GLU A 75 -6.88 -6.24 -2.45
N GLU A 76 -6.64 -6.37 -1.15
CA GLU A 76 -5.71 -5.57 -0.38
C GLU A 76 -4.27 -5.70 -0.91
N GLU A 77 -3.84 -6.91 -1.31
CA GLU A 77 -2.51 -7.13 -1.88
C GLU A 77 -2.41 -6.55 -3.30
N LEU A 78 -3.48 -6.63 -4.08
CA LEU A 78 -3.55 -6.01 -5.40
C LEU A 78 -3.49 -4.48 -5.31
N PHE A 79 -4.21 -3.89 -4.36
CA PHE A 79 -4.23 -2.46 -4.09
C PHE A 79 -2.89 -1.96 -3.55
N LYS A 80 -2.26 -2.68 -2.62
CA LYS A 80 -0.91 -2.37 -2.14
C LYS A 80 0.10 -2.33 -3.29
N ASN A 81 0.02 -3.28 -4.23
CA ASN A 81 0.90 -3.23 -5.40
C ASN A 81 0.61 -2.01 -6.31
N ILE A 82 -0.66 -1.58 -6.46
CA ILE A 82 -0.98 -0.34 -7.19
C ILE A 82 -0.36 0.87 -6.45
N GLU A 83 -0.51 0.94 -5.13
CA GLU A 83 0.05 2.00 -4.28
C GLU A 83 1.58 2.09 -4.41
N ASP A 84 2.26 0.95 -4.33
CA ASP A 84 3.73 0.87 -4.48
C ASP A 84 4.19 1.40 -5.83
N VAL A 85 3.53 0.97 -6.92
CA VAL A 85 3.87 1.41 -8.28
C VAL A 85 3.56 2.90 -8.45
N TRP A 86 2.43 3.36 -7.93
CA TRP A 86 2.03 4.77 -7.99
C TRP A 86 3.02 5.65 -7.24
N THR A 87 3.47 5.22 -6.06
CA THR A 87 4.44 5.93 -5.23
C THR A 87 5.80 6.02 -5.92
N LYS A 88 6.27 4.92 -6.53
CA LYS A 88 7.51 4.90 -7.31
C LYS A 88 7.46 5.80 -8.54
N LEU A 89 6.32 5.86 -9.23
CA LEU A 89 6.15 6.71 -10.41
C LEU A 89 5.87 8.18 -10.06
N GLY A 90 5.38 8.46 -8.85
CA GLY A 90 4.90 9.79 -8.45
C GLY A 90 3.62 10.23 -9.18
N ARG A 91 3.05 9.36 -10.01
CA ARG A 91 1.85 9.60 -10.81
C ARG A 91 1.07 8.30 -11.02
N GLN A 92 -0.15 8.42 -11.51
CA GLN A 92 -1.00 7.28 -11.86
C GLN A 92 -0.27 6.32 -12.81
N PRO A 93 -0.18 5.01 -12.47
CA PRO A 93 0.38 4.00 -13.36
C PRO A 93 -0.51 3.82 -14.60
N ARG A 94 0.12 3.79 -15.77
CA ARG A 94 -0.56 3.44 -17.02
C ARG A 94 -0.60 1.94 -17.18
N TYR A 95 -1.53 1.47 -18.02
CA TYR A 95 -1.70 0.05 -18.33
C TYR A 95 -0.36 -0.63 -18.70
N ALA A 96 0.40 -0.06 -19.63
CA ALA A 96 1.66 -0.63 -20.11
C ALA A 96 2.78 -0.69 -19.05
N GLU A 97 2.63 0.00 -17.92
CA GLU A 97 3.64 0.15 -16.87
C GLU A 97 3.47 -0.86 -15.73
N MET A 98 2.30 -1.50 -15.63
CA MET A 98 2.00 -2.53 -14.62
C MET A 98 2.56 -3.89 -15.05
N LYS A 99 3.89 -3.97 -15.12
CA LYS A 99 4.66 -5.18 -15.38
C LYS A 99 5.97 -5.15 -14.59
N ARG A 100 6.64 -6.29 -14.49
CA ARG A 100 7.99 -6.36 -13.88
C ARG A 100 8.95 -5.46 -14.68
N PRO A 101 9.90 -4.77 -14.01
CA PRO A 101 10.23 -4.83 -12.59
C PRO A 101 9.42 -3.87 -11.68
N LEU A 102 8.62 -2.97 -12.26
CA LEU A 102 7.92 -1.94 -11.50
C LEU A 102 6.79 -2.53 -10.65
N SER A 103 5.99 -3.40 -11.25
CA SER A 103 4.85 -4.07 -10.65
C SER A 103 5.11 -5.56 -10.41
N GLN A 104 4.65 -6.08 -9.27
CA GLN A 104 4.71 -7.50 -8.97
C GLN A 104 3.71 -8.31 -9.81
N PHE A 105 2.57 -7.71 -10.12
CA PHE A 105 1.48 -8.31 -10.89
C PHE A 105 1.33 -7.65 -12.27
N SER A 106 0.88 -8.41 -13.27
CA SER A 106 0.55 -7.85 -14.58
C SER A 106 -0.84 -7.21 -14.57
N THR A 107 -1.10 -6.29 -15.50
CA THR A 107 -2.44 -5.70 -15.72
C THR A 107 -3.54 -6.74 -15.84
N GLY A 108 -3.29 -7.87 -16.50
CA GLY A 108 -4.28 -8.93 -16.70
C GLY A 108 -4.80 -9.53 -15.40
N VAL A 109 -4.05 -9.46 -14.30
CA VAL A 109 -4.54 -9.87 -12.96
C VAL A 109 -5.67 -8.94 -12.50
N TYR A 110 -5.49 -7.64 -12.71
CA TYR A 110 -6.47 -6.61 -12.38
C TYR A 110 -7.69 -6.65 -13.29
N ASP A 111 -7.49 -6.86 -14.59
CA ASP A 111 -8.59 -7.00 -15.56
C ASP A 111 -9.50 -8.19 -15.20
N LYS A 112 -8.91 -9.34 -14.84
CA LYS A 112 -9.68 -10.52 -14.42
C LYS A 112 -10.45 -10.30 -13.12
N ARG A 113 -9.89 -9.54 -12.17
CA ARG A 113 -10.51 -9.32 -10.85
C ARG A 113 -11.59 -8.24 -10.88
N PHE A 114 -11.32 -7.11 -11.55
CA PHE A 114 -12.15 -5.91 -11.51
C PHE A 114 -12.87 -5.62 -12.84
N GLY A 115 -12.68 -6.48 -13.84
CA GLY A 115 -13.25 -6.37 -15.19
C GLY A 115 -12.43 -5.49 -16.15
N SER A 116 -11.81 -4.42 -15.66
CA SER A 116 -10.85 -3.63 -16.44
C SER A 116 -9.86 -2.88 -15.53
N TRP A 117 -8.69 -2.52 -16.07
CA TRP A 117 -7.70 -1.72 -15.37
C TRP A 117 -8.27 -0.39 -14.86
N ARG A 118 -9.13 0.26 -15.63
CA ARG A 118 -9.80 1.49 -15.18
C ARG A 118 -10.68 1.22 -13.96
N LYS A 119 -11.50 0.17 -13.98
CA LYS A 119 -12.32 -0.23 -12.84
C LYS A 119 -11.48 -0.63 -11.63
N ALA A 120 -10.33 -1.25 -11.84
CA ALA A 120 -9.37 -1.56 -10.78
C ALA A 120 -8.85 -0.29 -10.09
N LEU A 121 -8.56 0.76 -10.86
CA LEU A 121 -8.16 2.06 -10.31
C LEU A 121 -9.30 2.78 -9.59
N GLU A 122 -10.51 2.74 -10.13
CA GLU A 122 -11.70 3.31 -9.47
C GLU A 122 -11.95 2.62 -8.12
N LYS A 123 -11.85 1.29 -8.08
CA LYS A 123 -11.95 0.50 -6.84
C LYS A 123 -10.81 0.78 -5.87
N PHE A 124 -9.58 0.91 -6.36
CA PHE A 124 -8.42 1.29 -5.54
C PHE A 124 -8.60 2.66 -4.89
N ILE A 125 -9.03 3.67 -5.67
CA ILE A 125 -9.30 5.02 -5.15
C ILE A 125 -10.44 4.97 -4.12
N SER A 126 -11.52 4.25 -4.42
CA SER A 126 -12.62 4.04 -3.48
C SER A 126 -12.13 3.41 -2.18
N TYR A 127 -11.23 2.41 -2.25
CA TYR A 127 -10.67 1.71 -1.10
C TYR A 127 -9.79 2.62 -0.23
N ILE A 128 -8.86 3.35 -0.83
CA ILE A 128 -7.98 4.29 -0.11
C ILE A 128 -8.79 5.44 0.51
N ASN A 129 -9.81 5.94 -0.22
CA ASN A 129 -10.68 6.98 0.30
C ASN A 129 -11.68 6.44 1.34
N SER A 130 -12.11 5.18 1.26
CA SER A 130 -12.96 4.57 2.29
C SER A 130 -12.19 4.23 3.56
N ASP A 131 -10.92 3.85 3.47
CA ASP A 131 -10.06 3.76 4.66
C ASP A 131 -9.79 5.15 5.28
N SER A 132 -9.92 6.22 4.47
CA SER A 132 -9.92 7.59 4.97
C SER A 132 -11.25 7.99 5.63
N THR A 133 -12.37 7.26 5.40
CA THR A 133 -13.67 7.56 6.05
C THR A 133 -13.78 7.14 7.51
N ASN A 134 -12.81 6.41 8.08
CA ASN A 134 -12.63 6.38 9.53
C ASN A 134 -12.02 7.68 10.10
N GLY A 135 -11.63 8.63 9.24
CA GLY A 135 -11.22 9.99 9.58
C GLY A 135 -12.10 11.11 9.02
N ASP A 136 -13.05 10.81 8.11
CA ASP A 136 -13.78 11.81 7.33
C ASP A 136 -15.33 11.73 7.41
N GLU A 137 -15.89 11.08 8.45
CA GLU A 137 -17.34 11.20 8.76
C GLU A 137 -17.67 12.40 9.69
N ILE A 138 -17.16 13.61 9.45
CA ILE A 138 -17.80 14.85 9.98
C ILE A 138 -17.62 16.00 8.97
N ALA A 139 -18.24 15.86 7.79
CA ALA A 139 -18.35 16.95 6.82
C ALA A 139 -19.73 17.63 6.82
N ASN A 140 -20.75 17.09 7.48
CA ASN A 140 -22.10 17.67 7.46
C ASN A 140 -22.72 17.77 8.86
N ASN A 141 -22.21 18.70 9.67
CA ASN A 141 -23.08 19.54 10.51
C ASN A 141 -22.30 20.78 10.95
N SER A 142 -22.65 21.90 10.35
CA SER A 142 -22.17 23.22 10.67
C SER A 142 -22.83 23.75 11.96
N ILE A 143 -22.02 24.45 12.77
CA ILE A 143 -22.35 25.43 13.81
C ILE A 143 -22.23 24.95 15.29
N GLU A 144 -21.35 25.64 16.04
CA GLU A 144 -21.32 25.87 17.51
C GLU A 144 -20.80 24.74 18.45
N LYS A 145 -19.90 24.92 19.44
CA LYS A 145 -19.51 26.10 20.25
C LYS A 145 -18.03 25.97 20.69
N ASN A 146 -17.35 27.12 20.78
CA ASN A 146 -16.15 27.24 21.62
C ASN A 146 -16.57 26.95 23.07
N VAL A 147 -15.97 25.95 23.69
CA VAL A 147 -16.14 25.70 25.13
C VAL A 147 -15.24 26.68 25.86
N ILE A 148 -15.85 27.65 26.53
CA ILE A 148 -15.18 28.54 27.49
C ILE A 148 -15.15 27.78 28.81
N THR A 149 -13.98 27.36 29.26
CA THR A 149 -13.75 27.04 30.67
C THR A 149 -12.95 28.19 31.28
N GLU A 150 -13.34 28.58 32.49
CA GLU A 150 -12.66 29.56 33.32
C GLU A 150 -11.32 28.98 33.79
N ASP A 151 -10.34 28.92 32.89
CA ASP A 151 -8.90 28.92 33.14
C ASP A 151 -8.17 28.80 31.79
N ARG A 152 -7.11 29.58 31.63
CA ARG A 152 -6.60 30.14 30.36
C ARG A 152 -5.84 29.16 29.43
N ASP A 153 -6.48 28.10 28.95
CA ASP A 153 -5.97 27.36 27.78
C ASP A 153 -7.10 27.05 26.79
N ILE A 154 -7.11 27.77 25.67
CA ILE A 154 -8.00 27.46 24.55
C ILE A 154 -7.54 26.11 23.96
N ILE A 155 -8.24 25.02 24.32
CA ILE A 155 -7.96 23.71 23.73
C ILE A 155 -8.48 23.71 22.29
N ILE A 156 -7.59 24.05 21.36
CA ILE A 156 -7.90 24.03 19.93
C ILE A 156 -7.91 22.57 19.45
N LYS A 157 -9.10 22.02 19.23
CA LYS A 157 -9.25 20.69 18.66
C LYS A 157 -8.99 20.74 17.15
N HIS A 158 -7.92 20.09 16.72
CA HIS A 158 -7.54 19.97 15.31
C HIS A 158 -8.15 18.73 14.67
N LYS A 159 -8.60 18.88 13.42
CA LYS A 159 -9.05 17.76 12.58
C LYS A 159 -7.88 17.04 11.91
N THR A 160 -6.79 17.76 11.64
CA THR A 160 -5.62 17.25 10.93
C THR A 160 -4.37 17.22 11.81
N LYS A 161 -3.45 16.28 11.50
CA LYS A 161 -2.13 16.22 12.13
C LYS A 161 -1.34 17.48 11.80
N ARG A 162 -0.53 17.98 12.74
CA ARG A 162 0.36 19.14 12.53
C ARG A 162 1.39 18.91 11.43
N GLU A 163 1.88 17.67 11.32
CA GLU A 163 2.93 17.31 10.37
C GLU A 163 2.42 17.36 8.93
N ILE A 164 3.18 18.04 8.06
CA ILE A 164 2.90 18.11 6.63
C ILE A 164 3.59 16.91 5.97
N SER A 165 2.81 15.93 5.50
CA SER A 165 3.36 14.77 4.81
C SER A 165 4.16 15.16 3.57
N ASP A 166 5.19 14.39 3.21
CA ASP A 166 6.04 14.68 2.05
C ASP A 166 5.25 14.79 0.74
N ARG A 167 4.21 13.95 0.58
CA ARG A 167 3.28 14.01 -0.55
C ARG A 167 2.54 15.34 -0.60
N LEU A 168 2.01 15.81 0.53
CA LEU A 168 1.31 17.09 0.62
C LEU A 168 2.29 18.25 0.40
N ARG A 169 3.48 18.20 1.00
CA ARG A 169 4.56 19.17 0.80
C ARG A 169 4.91 19.31 -0.68
N PHE A 170 5.15 18.19 -1.38
CA PHE A 170 5.45 18.21 -2.82
C PHE A 170 4.29 18.76 -3.65
N ARG A 171 3.05 18.40 -3.32
CA ARG A 171 1.85 18.95 -3.99
C ARG A 171 1.77 20.46 -3.87
N ILE A 172 2.06 21.03 -2.70
CA ILE A 172 2.05 22.48 -2.48
C ILE A 172 3.18 23.18 -3.23
N LEU A 173 4.39 22.60 -3.23
CA LEU A 173 5.51 23.12 -4.02
C LEU A 173 5.19 23.15 -5.52
N MET A 174 4.58 22.08 -6.05
CA MET A 174 4.13 22.00 -7.44
C MET A 174 3.06 23.06 -7.76
N ARG A 175 2.02 23.17 -6.91
CA ARG A 175 0.97 24.19 -7.04
C ARG A 175 1.56 25.60 -7.10
N ASP A 176 2.56 25.86 -6.25
CA ASP A 176 3.22 27.15 -6.14
C ASP A 176 4.37 27.34 -7.15
N SER A 177 4.49 26.44 -8.14
CA SER A 177 5.51 26.49 -9.20
C SER A 177 6.94 26.59 -8.66
N PHE A 178 7.24 25.87 -7.58
CA PHE A 178 8.52 25.91 -6.85
C PHE A 178 9.01 27.33 -6.60
N THR A 179 8.08 28.21 -6.21
CA THR A 179 8.34 29.63 -6.02
C THR A 179 7.77 30.06 -4.68
N CYS A 180 8.54 30.85 -3.93
CA CYS A 180 8.06 31.43 -2.69
C CYS A 180 6.87 32.37 -2.98
N LYS A 181 5.70 32.08 -2.40
CA LYS A 181 4.48 32.89 -2.58
C LYS A 181 4.57 34.31 -2.02
N LYS A 182 5.53 34.57 -1.12
CA LYS A 182 5.75 35.89 -0.51
C LYS A 182 6.73 36.78 -1.27
N CYS A 183 7.82 36.23 -1.81
CA CYS A 183 8.90 37.03 -2.42
C CYS A 183 9.26 36.64 -3.85
N GLY A 184 8.65 35.59 -4.42
CA GLY A 184 8.92 35.17 -5.79
C GLY A 184 10.25 34.45 -6.03
N ARG A 185 11.08 34.25 -5.00
CA ARG A 185 12.34 33.49 -5.13
C ARG A 185 12.07 32.02 -5.43
N SER A 186 12.89 31.46 -6.32
CA SER A 186 12.80 30.07 -6.74
C SER A 186 14.21 29.50 -6.90
N PRO A 187 14.44 28.22 -6.53
CA PRO A 187 15.71 27.52 -6.80
C PRO A 187 16.10 27.52 -8.28
N ILE A 188 15.13 27.67 -9.19
CA ILE A 188 15.36 27.73 -10.65
C ILE A 188 16.01 29.06 -11.05
N LYS A 189 15.67 30.15 -10.36
CA LYS A 189 16.11 31.52 -10.69
C LYS A 189 17.35 31.94 -9.92
N GLU A 190 17.53 31.44 -8.70
CA GLU A 190 18.60 31.83 -7.79
C GLU A 190 19.16 30.57 -7.11
N MET A 191 20.46 30.33 -7.26
CA MET A 191 21.13 29.17 -6.68
C MET A 191 21.19 29.28 -5.15
N GLY A 192 20.94 28.18 -4.44
CA GLY A 192 20.95 28.15 -2.97
C GLY A 192 19.66 28.60 -2.28
N VAL A 193 18.59 28.88 -3.02
CA VAL A 193 17.27 29.14 -2.42
C VAL A 193 16.66 27.84 -1.89
N GLU A 194 16.45 27.76 -0.58
CA GLU A 194 15.77 26.64 0.06
C GLU A 194 14.27 26.98 0.29
N LEU A 195 13.37 26.10 -0.18
CA LEU A 195 11.93 26.24 -0.02
C LEU A 195 11.37 25.31 1.07
N ARG A 196 10.37 25.80 1.78
CA ARG A 196 9.62 25.09 2.83
C ARG A 196 8.14 25.35 2.64
N VAL A 197 7.32 24.39 3.04
CA VAL A 197 5.87 24.54 3.09
C VAL A 197 5.47 24.81 4.54
N ASP A 198 4.63 25.80 4.75
CA ASP A 198 4.25 26.28 6.08
C ASP A 198 2.77 26.69 6.13
N HIS A 199 2.15 26.66 7.31
CA HIS A 199 0.72 26.91 7.49
C HIS A 199 0.39 28.38 7.50
N ILE A 200 -0.41 28.91 6.56
CA ILE A 200 -0.85 30.31 6.47
C ILE A 200 -1.32 30.81 7.85
N ARG A 201 -2.36 30.17 8.42
CA ARG A 201 -2.72 30.27 9.84
C ARG A 201 -1.92 29.23 10.63
N PRO A 202 -1.15 29.61 11.67
CA PRO A 202 -0.38 28.65 12.46
C PRO A 202 -1.25 27.54 13.03
N TRP A 203 -0.70 26.31 13.06
CA TRP A 203 -1.40 25.17 13.65
C TRP A 203 -1.79 25.46 15.10
N SER A 204 -0.89 25.99 15.93
CA SER A 204 -1.19 26.38 17.33
C SER A 204 -2.31 27.42 17.50
N LYS A 205 -2.73 28.10 16.43
CA LYS A 205 -3.85 29.05 16.44
C LYS A 205 -5.10 28.47 15.77
N GLY A 206 -5.16 27.17 15.45
CA GLY A 206 -6.30 26.54 14.78
C GLY A 206 -6.19 26.46 13.26
N GLY A 207 -4.99 26.61 12.71
CA GLY A 207 -4.75 26.32 11.29
C GLY A 207 -4.68 24.82 11.03
N GLU A 208 -5.51 24.31 10.11
CA GLU A 208 -5.45 22.90 9.70
C GLU A 208 -4.35 22.67 8.66
N THR A 209 -3.82 21.45 8.61
CA THR A 209 -2.85 20.98 7.61
C THR A 209 -3.57 20.54 6.33
N ILE A 210 -4.27 21.48 5.71
CA ILE A 210 -4.99 21.31 4.46
C ILE A 210 -4.36 22.17 3.35
N PRO A 211 -4.49 21.79 2.07
CA PRO A 211 -3.85 22.53 0.98
C PRO A 211 -4.13 24.04 0.98
N GLU A 212 -5.35 24.43 1.35
CA GLU A 212 -5.83 25.81 1.39
C GLU A 212 -5.13 26.64 2.46
N ASN A 213 -4.67 26.00 3.54
CA ASN A 213 -3.95 26.65 4.63
C ASN A 213 -2.43 26.41 4.56
N LEU A 214 -1.90 25.85 3.47
CA LEU A 214 -0.46 25.64 3.28
C LEU A 214 0.09 26.50 2.13
N GLU A 215 1.28 27.05 2.29
CA GLU A 215 1.96 27.86 1.28
C GLU A 215 3.46 27.62 1.22
N THR A 216 4.05 27.81 0.04
CA THR A 216 5.50 27.72 -0.17
C THR A 216 6.21 29.01 0.23
N LYS A 217 7.19 28.91 1.14
CA LYS A 217 8.07 29.99 1.59
C LYS A 217 9.54 29.65 1.40
N CYS A 218 10.35 30.62 1.01
CA CYS A 218 11.81 30.47 1.12
C CYS A 218 12.22 30.54 2.59
N LYS A 219 13.40 29.99 2.93
CA LYS A 219 13.95 30.01 4.31
C LYS A 219 13.90 31.40 4.95
N LYS A 220 14.27 32.46 4.21
CA LYS A 220 14.23 33.85 4.68
C LYS A 220 12.80 34.31 5.04
N CYS A 221 11.83 34.10 4.14
CA CYS A 221 10.44 34.46 4.38
C CYS A 221 9.77 33.62 5.47
N ASN A 222 10.19 32.36 5.63
CA ASN A 222 9.71 31.46 6.66
C ASN A 222 10.19 31.91 8.05
N LEU A 223 11.48 32.23 8.19
CA LEU A 223 12.05 32.79 9.42
C LEU A 223 11.40 34.12 9.80
N GLY A 224 11.17 35.00 8.82
CA GLY A 224 10.48 36.27 9.05
C GLY A 224 9.01 36.14 9.49
N LYS A 225 8.41 34.95 9.41
CA LYS A 225 7.05 34.69 9.88
C LYS A 225 6.97 34.53 11.40
N GLY A 226 8.02 33.97 12.01
CA GLY A 226 8.06 33.65 13.45
C GLY A 226 7.89 34.86 14.37
N ASN A 227 8.16 36.07 13.87
CA ASN A 227 8.13 37.31 14.67
C ASN A 227 6.94 38.24 14.36
N ALA A 228 6.06 37.91 13.41
CA ALA A 228 5.08 38.88 12.87
C ALA A 228 3.61 38.58 13.21
N PHE A 229 3.29 37.40 13.76
CA PHE A 229 1.89 37.00 14.04
C PHE A 229 1.53 37.03 15.54
N ASN A 230 2.28 37.78 16.35
CA ASN A 230 1.94 38.12 17.74
C ASN A 230 1.34 39.53 17.85
N GLN A 231 0.35 39.85 17.01
CA GLN A 231 -0.63 40.90 17.26
C GLN A 231 -2.02 40.33 16.98
#